data_AF-A0A553NPS3-F1
#
_entry.id   AF-A0A553NPS3-F1
#
_cell.length_a   1.000
_cell.length_b   1.000
_cell.length_c   1.000
_cell.angle_alpha   90.00
_cell.angle_beta   90.00
_cell.angle_gamma   90.00
#
_symmetry.space_group_name_H-M   'P 1'
#
loop_
_entity.id
_entity.type
_entity.pdbx_description
1 polymer ?
#
loop_
_entity_poly.entity_id
_entity_poly.type
_entity_poly.pdbx_seq_one_letter_code
_entity_poly.pdbx_strand_id
1 'polypeptide(L)'
;MPSVTIVSSNLLLDKELRKKFGGNLPSTASEVKTVVQEALTNPESHHWHRSNDGTHIKLDPKATFANGSGSLASEDVEVKVKFFPVSFEANAAQTAIEAVFENIKPFHIDSLQISVPIEALDALSIGPQPKDKDADYEACLNQFVELWQGLESHLDQKKVKKLGICDIETATLEDLYGKVIRKPSSININLQSCCVVPPELVTFAKNNNIQVNTHSDPDVLLSNTDLAEMKNHDLNTLSLDWIIRYLILDQKRGVLKERRFIIGLKSE
;
A
#
# COMPACT_ATOMS: atom_id res chain seq x y z
N MET A 1 22.85 -3.55 7.65
CA MET A 1 22.44 -2.22 8.19
C MET A 1 21.03 -2.36 8.77
N PRO A 2 20.55 -1.46 9.63
CA PRO A 2 19.15 -1.53 10.05
C PRO A 2 18.21 -1.16 8.88
N SER A 3 16.98 -1.68 8.92
CA SER A 3 15.91 -1.28 8.00
C SER A 3 15.64 0.23 8.09
N VAL A 4 15.22 0.84 6.99
CA VAL A 4 14.87 2.26 6.91
C VAL A 4 13.39 2.42 6.58
N THR A 5 12.64 3.14 7.42
CA THR A 5 11.25 3.51 7.12
C THR A 5 11.15 4.97 6.70
N ILE A 6 10.62 5.22 5.50
CA ILE A 6 10.33 6.54 4.95
C ILE A 6 8.85 6.87 5.15
N VAL A 7 8.53 8.01 5.75
CA VAL A 7 7.14 8.48 5.93
C VAL A 7 6.96 9.81 5.20
N SER A 8 6.03 9.86 4.24
CA SER A 8 5.72 11.10 3.51
C SER A 8 4.97 12.12 4.39
N SER A 9 4.95 13.38 3.95
CA SER A 9 3.98 14.38 4.41
C SER A 9 2.55 14.01 3.97
N ASN A 10 1.57 14.79 4.43
CA ASN A 10 0.24 14.75 3.83
C ASN A 10 0.30 15.36 2.42
N LEU A 11 0.25 14.50 1.40
CA LEU A 11 0.40 14.89 0.00
C LEU A 11 -0.71 15.81 -0.50
N LEU A 12 -1.81 15.97 0.23
CA LEU A 12 -2.85 16.94 -0.12
C LEU A 12 -2.41 18.38 0.20
N LEU A 13 -1.66 18.56 1.29
CA LEU A 13 -1.29 19.86 1.86
C LEU A 13 0.14 20.27 1.48
N ASP A 14 1.01 19.32 1.15
CA ASP A 14 2.40 19.59 0.80
C ASP A 14 2.54 20.11 -0.64
N LYS A 15 2.41 21.43 -0.80
CA LYS A 15 2.53 22.08 -2.11
C LYS A 15 3.93 21.97 -2.69
N GLU A 16 4.98 21.95 -1.87
CA GLU A 16 6.35 21.92 -2.36
C GLU A 16 6.69 20.54 -2.93
N LEU A 17 6.34 19.47 -2.23
CA LEU A 17 6.52 18.11 -2.74
C LEU A 17 5.65 17.86 -3.99
N ARG A 18 4.40 18.37 -4.01
CA ARG A 18 3.51 18.24 -5.18
C ARG A 18 4.04 18.91 -6.44
N LYS A 19 4.77 20.03 -6.33
CA LYS A 19 5.41 20.68 -7.50
C LYS A 19 6.46 19.78 -8.16
N LYS A 20 7.03 18.83 -7.40
CA LYS A 20 8.11 17.94 -7.85
C LYS A 20 7.61 16.65 -8.51
N PHE A 21 6.33 16.30 -8.36
CA PHE A 21 5.77 15.06 -8.93
C PHE A 21 5.79 15.00 -10.47
N GLY A 22 5.97 16.14 -11.13
CA GLY A 22 6.06 16.25 -12.59
C GLY A 22 4.69 16.12 -13.28
N GLY A 23 4.49 16.91 -14.34
CA GLY A 23 3.26 16.87 -15.17
C GLY A 23 2.01 17.47 -14.50
N ASN A 24 0.92 17.53 -15.27
CA ASN A 24 -0.37 18.08 -14.79
C ASN A 24 -1.18 17.07 -13.95
N LEU A 25 -0.90 15.76 -14.12
CA LEU A 25 -1.56 14.67 -13.39
C LEU A 25 -0.53 13.55 -13.14
N PRO A 26 0.24 13.60 -12.05
CA PRO A 26 1.26 12.60 -11.77
C PRO A 26 0.62 11.24 -11.46
N SER A 27 1.28 10.16 -11.90
CA SER A 27 0.90 8.81 -11.52
C SER A 27 1.29 8.52 -10.07
N THR A 28 0.61 7.57 -9.41
CA THR A 28 0.97 7.08 -8.07
C THR A 28 2.44 6.66 -8.00
N ALA A 29 2.97 6.01 -9.06
CA ALA A 29 4.39 5.65 -9.13
C ALA A 29 5.31 6.88 -9.13
N SER A 30 4.99 7.92 -9.93
CA SER A 30 5.78 9.16 -9.95
C SER A 30 5.85 9.80 -8.56
N GLU A 31 4.72 9.87 -7.86
CA GLU A 31 4.65 10.43 -6.51
C GLU A 31 5.52 9.65 -5.51
N VAL A 32 5.46 8.31 -5.53
CA VAL A 32 6.29 7.46 -4.65
C VAL A 32 7.77 7.62 -4.98
N LYS A 33 8.15 7.61 -6.27
CA LYS A 33 9.53 7.85 -6.71
C LYS A 33 10.04 9.20 -6.22
N THR A 34 9.25 10.28 -6.36
CA THR A 34 9.62 11.59 -5.84
C THR A 34 9.77 11.61 -4.33
N VAL A 35 8.83 10.98 -3.58
CA VAL A 35 8.91 10.89 -2.11
C VAL A 35 10.22 10.21 -1.68
N VAL A 36 10.54 9.06 -2.26
CA VAL A 36 11.75 8.30 -1.92
C VAL A 36 13.01 9.05 -2.33
N GLN A 37 13.05 9.59 -3.56
CA GLN A 37 14.17 10.40 -4.04
C GLN A 37 14.46 11.57 -3.09
N GLU A 38 13.44 12.36 -2.76
CA GLU A 38 13.60 13.53 -1.87
C GLU A 38 14.06 13.13 -0.46
N ALA A 39 13.50 12.05 0.08
CA ALA A 39 13.89 11.53 1.40
C ALA A 39 15.35 11.07 1.44
N LEU A 40 15.83 10.43 0.37
CA LEU A 40 17.18 9.85 0.32
C LEU A 40 18.25 10.87 -0.05
N THR A 41 18.00 11.79 -0.99
CA THR A 41 19.04 12.70 -1.49
C THR A 41 19.02 14.08 -0.87
N ASN A 42 17.89 14.55 -0.35
CA ASN A 42 17.80 15.88 0.26
C ASN A 42 17.20 15.85 1.69
N PRO A 43 17.72 15.02 2.62
CA PRO A 43 17.14 14.87 3.94
C PRO A 43 17.24 16.14 4.81
N GLU A 44 18.06 17.13 4.46
CA GLU A 44 18.09 18.43 5.16
C GLU A 44 17.17 19.47 4.53
N SER A 45 16.70 19.24 3.31
CA SER A 45 15.68 20.08 2.67
C SER A 45 14.29 19.64 3.12
N HIS A 46 13.29 20.54 3.13
CA HIS A 46 11.89 20.21 3.38
C HIS A 46 11.51 19.67 4.77
N HIS A 47 12.36 19.78 5.81
CA HIS A 47 12.09 19.26 7.16
C HIS A 47 12.08 17.72 7.26
N TRP A 48 12.80 17.01 6.39
CA TRP A 48 13.07 15.59 6.63
C TRP A 48 13.93 15.44 7.90
N HIS A 49 13.57 14.48 8.75
CA HIS A 49 14.31 14.12 9.95
C HIS A 49 14.78 12.69 9.84
N ARG A 50 16.09 12.52 9.83
CA ARG A 50 16.71 11.21 10.02
C ARG A 50 16.89 10.99 11.52
N SER A 51 16.34 9.89 12.01
CA SER A 51 16.60 9.39 13.36
C SER A 51 18.10 9.24 13.63
N ASN A 52 18.51 9.37 14.89
CA ASN A 52 19.93 9.31 15.29
C ASN A 52 20.60 7.97 14.93
N ASP A 53 19.83 6.87 14.90
CA ASP A 53 20.29 5.54 14.52
C ASP A 53 20.15 5.25 13.01
N GLY A 54 19.60 6.21 12.25
CA GLY A 54 19.41 6.14 10.82
C GLY A 54 18.30 5.19 10.34
N THR A 55 17.54 4.58 11.25
CA THR A 55 16.51 3.55 10.95
C THR A 55 15.18 4.11 10.46
N HIS A 56 14.97 5.40 10.67
CA HIS A 56 13.79 6.13 10.24
C HIS A 56 14.20 7.43 9.56
N ILE A 57 13.58 7.70 8.42
CA ILE A 57 13.64 8.98 7.71
C ILE A 57 12.19 9.48 7.59
N LYS A 58 11.79 10.41 8.47
CA LYS A 58 10.42 10.92 8.51
C LYS A 58 10.40 12.37 8.08
N LEU A 59 9.52 12.77 7.16
CA LEU A 59 9.25 14.18 6.90
C LEU A 59 8.50 14.75 8.11
N ASP A 60 9.06 15.77 8.80
CA ASP A 60 8.51 16.31 10.06
C ASP A 60 7.00 16.54 9.94
N PRO A 61 6.19 15.77 10.68
CA PRO A 61 4.77 16.04 10.73
C PRO A 61 4.51 17.44 11.30
N LYS A 62 5.34 17.95 12.23
CA LYS A 62 5.10 19.24 12.91
C LYS A 62 5.35 20.46 12.02
N ALA A 63 6.16 20.36 10.96
CA ALA A 63 6.35 21.47 10.03
C ALA A 63 5.11 21.71 9.13
N THR A 64 4.24 20.71 8.97
CA THR A 64 2.93 20.88 8.30
C THR A 64 1.76 21.10 9.27
N PHE A 65 2.03 21.15 10.58
CA PHE A 65 1.10 21.62 11.62
C PHE A 65 1.46 23.03 12.11
N ALA A 66 1.65 23.97 11.18
CA ALA A 66 1.44 25.37 11.51
C ALA A 66 -0.04 25.72 11.28
N ASN A 67 -0.78 25.82 12.38
CA ASN A 67 -2.14 26.35 12.50
C ASN A 67 -3.30 25.43 12.08
N GLY A 68 -3.51 24.40 12.89
CA GLY A 68 -4.74 23.60 12.88
C GLY A 68 -4.97 22.94 14.24
N SER A 69 -4.91 23.71 15.33
CA SER A 69 -5.34 23.26 16.65
C SER A 69 -6.87 23.08 16.66
N GLY A 70 -7.35 22.03 16.01
CA GLY A 70 -8.65 21.44 16.27
C GLY A 70 -8.40 20.19 17.08
N SER A 71 -8.82 20.19 18.34
CA SER A 71 -8.99 18.97 19.13
C SER A 71 -9.76 17.94 18.29
N LEU A 72 -9.08 16.92 17.76
CA LEU A 72 -9.68 15.76 17.09
C LEU A 72 -10.37 14.88 18.13
N ALA A 73 -11.42 15.42 18.76
CA ALA A 73 -12.40 14.64 19.47
C ALA A 73 -13.16 13.84 18.40
N SER A 74 -12.85 12.54 18.29
CA SER A 74 -13.58 11.51 17.53
C SER A 74 -14.39 12.06 16.34
N GLU A 75 -13.71 12.58 15.33
CA GLU A 75 -14.39 12.79 14.05
C GLU A 75 -14.73 11.40 13.47
N ASP A 76 -15.93 11.24 12.91
CA ASP A 76 -16.33 10.05 12.14
C ASP A 76 -15.48 10.01 10.86
N VAL A 77 -14.24 9.56 11.01
CA VAL A 77 -13.29 9.40 9.91
C VAL A 77 -13.21 7.95 9.48
N GLU A 78 -13.01 7.75 8.18
CA GLU A 78 -12.75 6.45 7.57
C GLU A 78 -11.27 6.36 7.19
N VAL A 79 -10.57 5.32 7.63
CA VAL A 79 -9.18 5.05 7.30
C VAL A 79 -9.10 3.93 6.27
N LYS A 80 -8.70 4.26 5.04
CA LYS A 80 -8.48 3.26 3.97
C LYS A 80 -7.00 3.08 3.72
N VAL A 81 -6.56 1.83 3.68
CA VAL A 81 -5.15 1.46 3.51
C VAL A 81 -5.02 0.54 2.30
N LYS A 82 -3.97 0.74 1.51
CA LYS A 82 -3.56 -0.18 0.45
C LYS A 82 -2.09 -0.53 0.63
N PHE A 83 -1.81 -1.82 0.73
CA PHE A 83 -0.49 -2.42 0.90
C PHE A 83 0.01 -2.95 -0.45
N PHE A 84 1.23 -2.58 -0.80
CA PHE A 84 1.93 -2.95 -2.03
C PHE A 84 3.19 -3.75 -1.63
N PRO A 85 3.05 -5.09 -1.48
CA PRO A 85 4.15 -5.97 -1.12
C PRO A 85 5.16 -6.14 -2.26
N VAL A 86 6.44 -6.32 -1.92
CA VAL A 86 7.44 -6.83 -2.87
C VAL A 86 7.39 -8.35 -2.92
N SER A 87 7.27 -9.01 -1.76
CA SER A 87 7.21 -10.47 -1.59
C SER A 87 6.03 -10.92 -0.71
N PHE A 88 5.86 -12.23 -0.56
CA PHE A 88 4.85 -12.83 0.32
C PHE A 88 5.16 -12.79 1.83
N GLU A 89 6.24 -12.13 2.26
CA GLU A 89 6.68 -12.14 3.66
C GLU A 89 5.62 -11.54 4.62
N ALA A 90 5.03 -12.40 5.46
CA ALA A 90 4.04 -11.95 6.44
C ALA A 90 4.60 -10.90 7.42
N ASN A 91 5.88 -11.01 7.80
CA ASN A 91 6.54 -10.04 8.68
C ASN A 91 6.62 -8.64 8.04
N ALA A 92 6.92 -8.56 6.75
CA ALA A 92 6.90 -7.30 5.99
C ALA A 92 5.50 -6.65 6.06
N ALA A 93 4.45 -7.44 5.87
CA ALA A 93 3.08 -6.94 6.00
C ALA A 93 2.72 -6.47 7.41
N GLN A 94 3.17 -7.19 8.45
CA GLN A 94 2.96 -6.77 9.85
C GLN A 94 3.64 -5.43 10.13
N THR A 95 4.92 -5.29 9.79
CA THR A 95 5.67 -4.04 10.00
C THR A 95 5.07 -2.87 9.23
N ALA A 96 4.57 -3.09 8.02
CA ALA A 96 3.88 -2.05 7.24
C ALA A 96 2.59 -1.56 7.92
N ILE A 97 1.78 -2.48 8.44
CA ILE A 97 0.53 -2.17 9.14
C ILE A 97 0.81 -1.45 10.47
N GLU A 98 1.80 -1.91 11.23
CA GLU A 98 2.25 -1.25 12.46
C GLU A 98 2.70 0.19 12.18
N ALA A 99 3.48 0.41 11.11
CA ALA A 99 3.88 1.74 10.71
C ALA A 99 2.69 2.65 10.39
N VAL A 100 1.58 2.12 9.85
CA VAL A 100 0.33 2.89 9.71
C VAL A 100 -0.23 3.27 11.07
N PHE A 101 -0.35 2.32 12.01
CA PHE A 101 -0.89 2.58 13.36
C PHE A 101 -0.08 3.59 14.16
N GLU A 102 1.23 3.68 13.94
CA GLU A 102 2.07 4.72 14.55
C GLU A 102 1.74 6.14 14.04
N ASN A 103 1.13 6.26 12.85
CA ASN A 103 0.93 7.52 12.15
C ASN A 103 -0.54 7.96 12.07
N ILE A 104 -1.50 7.19 12.59
CA ILE A 104 -2.93 7.53 12.54
C ILE A 104 -3.56 7.68 13.93
N LYS A 105 -4.57 8.55 14.01
CA LYS A 105 -5.60 8.58 15.06
C LYS A 105 -6.93 8.72 14.31
N PRO A 106 -7.93 7.83 14.45
CA PRO A 106 -8.12 6.75 15.43
C PRO A 106 -7.30 5.47 15.17
N PHE A 107 -7.26 4.56 16.15
CA PHE A 107 -6.45 3.33 16.16
C PHE A 107 -7.07 2.15 15.40
N HIS A 108 -7.77 2.39 14.30
CA HIS A 108 -8.31 1.31 13.46
C HIS A 108 -8.22 1.66 11.97
N ILE A 109 -8.23 0.62 11.14
CA ILE A 109 -8.28 0.69 9.69
C ILE A 109 -9.65 0.16 9.24
N ASP A 110 -10.41 0.96 8.50
CA ASP A 110 -11.72 0.56 7.99
C ASP A 110 -11.62 -0.45 6.86
N SER A 111 -10.64 -0.29 5.98
CA SER A 111 -10.37 -1.25 4.90
C SER A 111 -8.88 -1.32 4.60
N LEU A 112 -8.32 -2.53 4.61
CA LEU A 112 -6.97 -2.83 4.13
C LEU A 112 -7.07 -3.63 2.83
N GLN A 113 -6.53 -3.07 1.76
CA GLN A 113 -6.45 -3.68 0.44
C GLN A 113 -5.03 -4.19 0.19
N ILE A 114 -4.88 -5.41 -0.30
CA ILE A 114 -3.57 -6.04 -0.57
C ILE A 114 -3.41 -6.17 -2.07
N SER A 115 -2.38 -5.53 -2.62
CA SER A 115 -1.96 -5.77 -4.01
C SER A 115 -1.21 -7.09 -4.14
N VAL A 116 -1.21 -7.66 -5.34
CA VAL A 116 -0.36 -8.81 -5.67
C VAL A 116 1.11 -8.44 -5.44
N PRO A 117 1.90 -9.28 -4.75
CA PRO A 117 3.34 -9.05 -4.62
C PRO A 117 4.02 -8.93 -5.98
N ILE A 118 5.04 -8.06 -6.08
CA ILE A 118 5.78 -7.84 -7.32
C ILE A 118 6.31 -9.16 -7.90
N GLU A 119 6.84 -10.04 -7.04
CA GLU A 119 7.38 -11.35 -7.46
C GLU A 119 6.32 -12.30 -8.04
N ALA A 120 5.03 -12.04 -7.83
CA ALA A 120 3.92 -12.90 -8.23
C ALA A 120 3.00 -12.27 -9.27
N LEU A 121 3.37 -11.12 -9.83
CA LEU A 121 2.58 -10.45 -10.87
C LEU A 121 2.37 -11.39 -12.06
N ASP A 122 3.41 -12.05 -12.54
CA ASP A 122 3.31 -12.93 -13.71
C ASP A 122 2.43 -14.15 -13.46
N ALA A 123 2.39 -14.67 -12.23
CA ALA A 123 1.64 -15.86 -11.87
C ALA A 123 0.16 -15.57 -11.52
N LEU A 124 -0.14 -14.47 -10.81
CA LEU A 124 -1.44 -14.27 -10.17
C LEU A 124 -2.24 -13.05 -10.67
N SER A 125 -1.57 -12.07 -11.28
CA SER A 125 -2.23 -10.82 -11.67
C SER A 125 -3.09 -10.96 -12.93
N ILE A 126 -4.07 -10.05 -13.07
CA ILE A 126 -4.92 -9.97 -14.26
C ILE A 126 -4.06 -9.67 -15.51
N GLY A 127 -4.01 -10.63 -16.43
CA GLY A 127 -3.27 -10.51 -17.69
C GLY A 127 -4.18 -10.45 -18.93
N PRO A 128 -3.58 -10.27 -20.12
CA PRO A 128 -4.31 -10.31 -21.39
C PRO A 128 -4.80 -11.72 -21.76
N GLN A 129 -4.26 -12.76 -21.12
CA GLN A 129 -4.65 -14.15 -21.27
C GLN A 129 -4.83 -14.76 -19.87
N PRO A 130 -5.78 -15.69 -19.69
CA PRO A 130 -5.92 -16.45 -18.45
C PRO A 130 -4.61 -17.14 -18.08
N LYS A 131 -4.27 -17.18 -16.79
CA LYS A 131 -3.07 -17.86 -16.31
C LYS A 131 -3.28 -19.38 -16.26
N ASP A 132 -2.26 -20.12 -16.67
CA ASP A 132 -2.23 -21.56 -16.48
C ASP A 132 -2.01 -21.88 -15.00
N LYS A 133 -2.77 -22.84 -14.47
CA LYS A 133 -2.60 -23.33 -13.09
C LYS A 133 -1.45 -24.33 -13.00
N ASP A 134 -0.25 -23.88 -13.30
CA ASP A 134 0.98 -24.67 -13.25
C ASP A 134 1.60 -24.69 -11.83
N ALA A 135 2.84 -25.18 -11.74
CA ALA A 135 3.53 -25.28 -10.46
C ALA A 135 3.89 -23.91 -9.85
N ASP A 136 4.14 -22.89 -10.68
CA ASP A 136 4.47 -21.54 -10.22
C ASP A 136 3.23 -20.84 -9.68
N TYR A 137 2.11 -20.97 -10.39
CA TYR A 137 0.79 -20.55 -9.91
C TYR A 137 0.46 -21.12 -8.52
N GLU A 138 0.56 -22.44 -8.35
CA GLU A 138 0.22 -23.08 -7.07
C GLU A 138 1.18 -22.66 -5.95
N ALA A 139 2.47 -22.49 -6.25
CA ALA A 139 3.46 -22.00 -5.28
C ALA A 139 3.14 -20.56 -4.83
N CYS A 140 2.87 -19.66 -5.78
CA CYS A 140 2.50 -18.26 -5.48
C CYS A 140 1.16 -18.18 -4.74
N LEU A 141 0.15 -18.95 -5.14
CA LEU A 141 -1.15 -18.99 -4.49
C LEU A 141 -1.05 -19.47 -3.03
N ASN A 142 -0.26 -20.51 -2.76
CA ASN A 142 -0.07 -21.01 -1.40
C ASN A 142 0.63 -19.98 -0.50
N GLN A 143 1.66 -19.29 -1.01
CA GLN A 143 2.30 -18.19 -0.28
C GLN A 143 1.35 -17.00 -0.06
N PHE A 144 0.47 -16.69 -1.02
CA PHE A 144 -0.54 -15.66 -0.81
C PHE A 144 -1.56 -16.07 0.26
N VAL A 145 -1.94 -17.34 0.32
CA VAL A 145 -2.80 -17.87 1.40
C VAL A 145 -2.12 -17.67 2.76
N GLU A 146 -0.82 -17.98 2.89
CA GLU A 146 -0.07 -17.78 4.14
C GLU A 146 0.00 -16.31 4.54
N LEU A 147 0.32 -15.41 3.60
CA LEU A 147 0.29 -13.96 3.82
C LEU A 147 -1.09 -13.51 4.29
N TRP A 148 -2.15 -13.95 3.61
CA TRP A 148 -3.53 -13.61 3.95
C TRP A 148 -3.88 -14.07 5.37
N GLN A 149 -3.56 -15.32 5.72
CA GLN A 149 -3.78 -15.89 7.04
C GLN A 149 -3.08 -15.09 8.15
N GLY A 150 -1.86 -14.61 7.89
CA GLY A 150 -1.16 -13.71 8.82
C GLY A 150 -1.93 -12.42 9.11
N LEU A 151 -2.69 -11.92 8.13
CA LEU A 151 -3.48 -10.70 8.23
C LEU A 151 -4.87 -10.90 8.85
N GLU A 152 -5.38 -12.14 8.88
CA GLU A 152 -6.68 -12.45 9.49
C GLU A 152 -6.73 -12.09 10.98
N SER A 153 -5.58 -12.18 11.67
CA SER A 153 -5.45 -11.80 13.08
C SER A 153 -5.82 -10.34 13.36
N HIS A 154 -5.64 -9.43 12.38
CA HIS A 154 -6.02 -8.02 12.52
C HIS A 154 -7.54 -7.81 12.49
N LEU A 155 -8.28 -8.68 11.79
CA LEU A 155 -9.74 -8.70 11.82
C LEU A 155 -10.23 -9.17 13.19
N ASP A 156 -9.65 -10.25 13.71
CA ASP A 156 -10.02 -10.82 15.02
C ASP A 156 -9.76 -9.83 16.16
N GLN A 157 -8.66 -9.09 16.08
CA GLN A 157 -8.30 -8.02 17.02
C GLN A 157 -9.10 -6.72 16.81
N LYS A 158 -9.96 -6.64 15.78
CA LYS A 158 -10.71 -5.43 15.39
C LYS A 158 -9.83 -4.21 15.08
N LYS A 159 -8.56 -4.44 14.75
CA LYS A 159 -7.62 -3.42 14.28
C LYS A 159 -7.92 -3.03 12.83
N VAL A 160 -8.32 -4.01 12.03
CA VAL A 160 -8.81 -3.84 10.66
C VAL A 160 -10.27 -4.30 10.62
N LYS A 161 -11.17 -3.54 9.99
CA LYS A 161 -12.59 -3.92 9.86
C LYS A 161 -12.85 -4.79 8.64
N LYS A 162 -12.12 -4.56 7.55
CA LYS A 162 -12.31 -5.22 6.24
C LYS A 162 -10.98 -5.50 5.57
N LEU A 163 -10.81 -6.72 5.05
CA LEU A 163 -9.72 -7.07 4.15
C LEU A 163 -10.24 -7.14 2.70
N GLY A 164 -9.41 -6.71 1.77
CA GLY A 164 -9.66 -6.79 0.34
C GLY A 164 -8.38 -7.11 -0.41
N ILE A 165 -8.55 -7.54 -1.66
CA ILE A 165 -7.46 -7.90 -2.56
C ILE A 165 -7.55 -7.08 -3.85
N CYS A 166 -6.44 -6.88 -4.55
CA CYS A 166 -6.41 -6.14 -5.81
C CYS A 166 -5.87 -7.02 -6.94
N ASP A 167 -6.37 -6.78 -8.14
CA ASP A 167 -5.74 -7.12 -9.43
C ASP A 167 -5.40 -8.61 -9.64
N ILE A 168 -6.17 -9.53 -9.03
CA ILE A 168 -6.06 -10.97 -9.28
C ILE A 168 -7.15 -11.48 -10.23
N GLU A 169 -6.86 -12.55 -10.96
CA GLU A 169 -7.86 -13.21 -11.83
C GLU A 169 -9.03 -13.80 -11.04
N THR A 170 -10.18 -13.97 -11.70
CA THR A 170 -11.36 -14.58 -11.09
C THR A 170 -11.05 -15.97 -10.51
N ALA A 171 -10.33 -16.80 -11.27
CA ALA A 171 -9.96 -18.15 -10.81
C ALA A 171 -9.05 -18.11 -9.57
N THR A 172 -8.13 -17.15 -9.50
CA THR A 172 -7.28 -16.93 -8.32
C THR A 172 -8.10 -16.47 -7.12
N LEU A 173 -9.08 -15.58 -7.32
CA LEU A 173 -9.97 -15.15 -6.25
C LEU A 173 -10.79 -16.31 -5.72
N GLU A 174 -11.33 -17.17 -6.60
CA GLU A 174 -12.06 -18.38 -6.23
C GLU A 174 -11.20 -19.34 -5.40
N ASP A 175 -9.98 -19.64 -5.86
CA ASP A 175 -9.08 -20.56 -5.17
C ASP A 175 -8.64 -20.00 -3.80
N LEU A 176 -8.23 -18.72 -3.74
CA LEU A 176 -7.88 -18.06 -2.48
C LEU A 176 -9.07 -18.07 -1.52
N TYR A 177 -10.26 -17.71 -2.01
CA TYR A 177 -11.49 -17.71 -1.23
C TYR A 177 -11.80 -19.11 -0.69
N GLY A 178 -11.53 -20.18 -1.44
CA GLY A 178 -11.68 -21.56 -0.97
C GLY A 178 -10.72 -21.94 0.16
N LYS A 179 -9.50 -21.38 0.18
CA LYS A 179 -8.40 -21.76 1.09
C LYS A 179 -8.32 -20.94 2.40
N VAL A 180 -8.86 -19.72 2.46
CA VAL A 180 -8.73 -18.81 3.63
C VAL A 180 -9.93 -18.86 4.58
N ILE A 181 -9.75 -18.53 5.87
CA ILE A 181 -10.82 -18.59 6.88
C ILE A 181 -11.64 -17.30 6.87
N ARG A 182 -10.97 -16.14 6.93
CA ARG A 182 -11.59 -14.82 6.82
C ARG A 182 -11.61 -14.42 5.36
N LYS A 183 -12.80 -14.36 4.78
CA LYS A 183 -12.96 -14.11 3.35
C LYS A 183 -12.64 -12.66 2.97
N PRO A 184 -12.09 -12.41 1.77
CA PRO A 184 -11.99 -11.05 1.23
C PRO A 184 -13.38 -10.43 1.16
N SER A 185 -13.51 -9.20 1.64
CA SER A 185 -14.75 -8.42 1.59
C SER A 185 -14.83 -7.50 0.37
N SER A 186 -13.71 -7.31 -0.33
CA SER A 186 -13.65 -6.57 -1.58
C SER A 186 -12.58 -7.10 -2.53
N ILE A 187 -12.83 -6.94 -3.83
CA ILE A 187 -11.87 -7.07 -4.92
C ILE A 187 -11.76 -5.70 -5.62
N ASN A 188 -10.54 -5.27 -5.85
CA ASN A 188 -10.23 -4.01 -6.51
C ASN A 188 -9.57 -4.29 -7.86
N ILE A 189 -10.05 -3.64 -8.92
CA ILE A 189 -9.58 -3.90 -10.28
C ILE A 189 -9.05 -2.61 -10.88
N ASN A 190 -7.85 -2.67 -11.45
CA ASN A 190 -7.28 -1.58 -12.21
C ASN A 190 -8.00 -1.39 -13.55
N LEU A 191 -8.61 -0.22 -13.74
CA LEU A 191 -9.30 0.13 -14.99
C LEU A 191 -8.36 0.31 -16.18
N GLN A 192 -7.06 0.54 -15.94
CA GLN A 192 -6.07 0.61 -17.02
C GLN A 192 -5.73 -0.77 -17.57
N SER A 193 -5.70 -1.79 -16.69
CA SER A 193 -5.40 -3.17 -17.05
C SER A 193 -6.65 -3.95 -17.51
N CYS A 194 -7.85 -3.46 -17.18
CA CYS A 194 -9.11 -4.14 -17.44
C CYS A 194 -10.20 -3.13 -17.86
N CYS A 195 -10.37 -2.92 -19.18
CA CYS A 195 -11.40 -2.01 -19.73
C CYS A 195 -12.84 -2.47 -19.43
N VAL A 196 -13.03 -3.77 -19.16
CA VAL A 196 -14.32 -4.39 -18.86
C VAL A 196 -14.12 -5.41 -17.75
N VAL A 197 -14.72 -5.15 -16.59
CA VAL A 197 -14.72 -6.11 -15.47
C VAL A 197 -15.34 -7.44 -15.92
N PRO A 198 -14.67 -8.59 -15.73
CA PRO A 198 -15.18 -9.88 -16.19
C PRO A 198 -16.55 -10.24 -15.58
N PRO A 199 -17.54 -10.69 -16.37
CA PRO A 199 -18.86 -11.06 -15.86
C PRO A 199 -18.83 -12.17 -14.80
N GLU A 200 -17.92 -13.13 -14.93
CA GLU A 200 -17.72 -14.18 -13.92
C GLU A 200 -17.26 -13.61 -12.59
N LEU A 201 -16.38 -12.59 -12.58
CA LEU A 201 -15.92 -11.93 -11.38
C LEU A 201 -17.06 -11.21 -10.67
N VAL A 202 -17.90 -10.49 -11.43
CA VAL A 202 -19.09 -9.81 -10.88
C VAL A 202 -20.05 -10.84 -10.26
N THR A 203 -20.25 -11.98 -10.93
CA THR A 203 -21.14 -13.05 -10.48
C THR A 203 -20.62 -13.69 -9.19
N PHE A 204 -19.34 -14.09 -9.16
CA PHE A 204 -18.71 -14.65 -7.98
C PHE A 204 -18.73 -13.67 -6.80
N ALA A 205 -18.36 -12.41 -7.05
CA ALA A 205 -18.34 -11.38 -6.03
C ALA A 205 -19.73 -11.14 -5.42
N LYS A 206 -20.76 -11.02 -6.27
CA LYS A 206 -22.15 -10.87 -5.82
C LYS A 206 -22.62 -12.04 -4.97
N ASN A 207 -22.37 -13.27 -5.40
CA ASN A 207 -22.79 -14.48 -4.69
C ASN A 207 -22.12 -14.62 -3.31
N ASN A 208 -20.93 -14.05 -3.15
CA ASN A 208 -20.13 -14.13 -1.92
C ASN A 208 -20.10 -12.82 -1.10
N ASN A 209 -20.94 -11.84 -1.44
CA ASN A 209 -20.98 -10.51 -0.80
C ASN A 209 -19.62 -9.78 -0.80
N ILE A 210 -18.85 -9.94 -1.88
CA ILE A 210 -17.60 -9.25 -2.13
C ILE A 210 -17.90 -7.96 -2.89
N GLN A 211 -17.42 -6.82 -2.39
CA GLN A 211 -17.55 -5.53 -3.06
C GLN A 211 -16.54 -5.42 -4.20
N VAL A 212 -17.00 -5.13 -5.42
CA VAL A 212 -16.11 -4.84 -6.56
C VAL A 212 -15.85 -3.33 -6.61
N ASN A 213 -14.58 -2.92 -6.52
CA ASN A 213 -14.16 -1.53 -6.65
C ASN A 213 -13.16 -1.36 -7.79
N THR A 214 -12.90 -0.12 -8.16
CA THR A 214 -11.93 0.24 -9.19
C THR A 214 -10.84 1.14 -8.63
N HIS A 215 -9.64 1.08 -9.24
CA HIS A 215 -8.54 2.02 -8.98
C HIS A 215 -7.70 2.23 -10.24
N SER A 216 -6.66 3.06 -10.11
CA SER A 216 -5.74 3.46 -11.18
C SER A 216 -4.29 3.48 -10.71
N ASP A 217 -3.95 2.59 -9.77
CA ASP A 217 -2.56 2.45 -9.31
C ASP A 217 -1.83 1.56 -10.31
N PRO A 218 -0.59 1.87 -10.72
CA PRO A 218 0.19 0.95 -11.52
C PRO A 218 0.57 -0.30 -10.69
N ASP A 219 0.85 -1.40 -11.38
CA ASP A 219 1.17 -2.68 -10.75
C ASP A 219 2.45 -2.58 -9.88
N VAL A 220 3.43 -1.81 -10.35
CA VAL A 220 4.68 -1.52 -9.64
C VAL A 220 4.79 -0.02 -9.37
N LEU A 221 4.77 0.38 -8.08
CA LEU A 221 4.95 1.78 -7.68
C LEU A 221 6.43 2.21 -7.69
N LEU A 222 7.31 1.31 -7.26
CA LEU A 222 8.76 1.49 -7.19
C LEU A 222 9.40 0.10 -7.26
N SER A 223 10.44 -0.07 -8.09
CA SER A 223 11.22 -1.30 -8.16
C SER A 223 12.58 -1.15 -7.46
N ASN A 224 13.26 -2.28 -7.20
CA ASN A 224 14.65 -2.25 -6.72
C ASN A 224 15.61 -1.61 -7.73
N THR A 225 15.32 -1.73 -9.03
CA THR A 225 16.06 -1.03 -10.09
C THR A 225 15.89 0.49 -9.98
N ASP A 226 14.65 0.97 -9.86
CA ASP A 226 14.39 2.40 -9.63
C ASP A 226 15.12 2.89 -8.38
N LEU A 227 15.02 2.13 -7.28
CA LEU A 227 15.66 2.49 -6.02
C LEU A 227 17.19 2.53 -6.14
N ALA A 228 17.81 1.64 -6.92
CA ALA A 228 19.25 1.61 -7.18
C ALA A 228 19.73 2.90 -7.85
N GLU A 229 18.94 3.48 -8.75
CA GLU A 229 19.27 4.73 -9.45
C GLU A 229 19.19 5.96 -8.51
N MET A 230 18.44 5.87 -7.41
CA MET A 230 18.21 6.98 -6.47
C MET A 230 19.19 7.00 -5.30
N LYS A 231 19.92 5.91 -5.06
CA LYS A 231 20.80 5.75 -3.90
C LYS A 231 22.15 6.42 -4.11
N ASN A 232 22.66 7.00 -3.02
CA ASN A 232 24.07 7.34 -2.87
C ASN A 232 24.83 6.14 -2.26
N HIS A 233 26.17 6.18 -2.31
CA HIS A 233 27.05 5.09 -1.85
C HIS A 233 26.70 4.50 -0.46
N ASP A 234 26.22 5.32 0.48
CA ASP A 234 25.89 4.90 1.85
C ASP A 234 24.59 4.08 1.97
N LEU A 235 23.77 4.01 0.93
CA LEU A 235 22.46 3.35 0.92
C LEU A 235 22.39 2.16 -0.06
N ASN A 236 23.53 1.79 -0.67
CA ASN A 236 23.60 0.77 -1.71
C ASN A 236 23.16 -0.62 -1.25
N THR A 237 23.24 -0.92 0.05
CA THR A 237 22.85 -2.22 0.61
C THR A 237 21.38 -2.31 0.98
N LEU A 238 20.59 -1.25 0.77
CA LEU A 238 19.15 -1.29 1.06
C LEU A 238 18.39 -1.87 -0.14
N SER A 239 17.31 -2.59 0.09
CA SER A 239 16.35 -3.00 -0.93
C SER A 239 14.94 -2.61 -0.49
N LEU A 240 14.02 -2.48 -1.45
CA LEU A 240 12.61 -2.24 -1.18
C LEU A 240 12.02 -3.49 -0.52
N ASP A 241 11.34 -3.28 0.61
CA ASP A 241 10.63 -4.35 1.32
C ASP A 241 9.13 -4.25 1.08
N TRP A 242 8.57 -3.04 1.26
CA TRP A 242 7.14 -2.80 1.07
C TRP A 242 6.81 -1.32 0.91
N ILE A 243 5.64 -1.04 0.33
CA ILE A 243 5.02 0.28 0.33
C ILE A 243 3.61 0.15 0.87
N ILE A 244 3.17 1.09 1.69
CA ILE A 244 1.79 1.17 2.17
C ILE A 244 1.28 2.60 2.05
N ARG A 245 0.07 2.75 1.51
CA ARG A 245 -0.64 4.02 1.40
C ARG A 245 -1.81 4.02 2.36
N TYR A 246 -1.98 5.11 3.11
CA TYR A 246 -3.21 5.34 3.86
C TYR A 246 -3.90 6.65 3.46
N LEU A 247 -5.22 6.62 3.55
CA LEU A 247 -6.14 7.72 3.28
C LEU A 247 -7.03 7.92 4.52
N ILE A 248 -7.19 9.16 4.97
CA ILE A 248 -8.15 9.52 6.03
C ILE A 248 -9.25 10.37 5.40
N LEU A 249 -10.50 9.90 5.47
CA LEU A 249 -11.67 10.57 4.91
C LEU A 249 -12.57 11.07 6.04
N ASP A 250 -13.05 12.30 5.94
CA ASP A 250 -14.15 12.82 6.76
C ASP A 250 -15.47 12.29 6.20
N GLN A 251 -16.14 11.37 6.91
CA GLN A 251 -17.37 10.75 6.41
C GLN A 251 -18.54 11.73 6.35
N LYS A 252 -18.61 12.70 7.27
CA LYS A 252 -19.70 13.68 7.31
C LYS A 252 -19.65 14.63 6.13
N ARG A 253 -18.43 14.97 5.71
CA ARG A 253 -18.20 15.94 4.62
C ARG A 253 -17.91 15.26 3.29
N GLY A 254 -17.61 13.97 3.28
CA GLY A 254 -17.17 13.25 2.07
C GLY A 254 -15.84 13.77 1.54
N VAL A 255 -14.96 14.27 2.42
CA VAL A 255 -13.71 14.94 2.03
C VAL A 255 -12.50 14.12 2.44
N LEU A 256 -11.54 13.95 1.53
CA LEU A 256 -10.24 13.36 1.84
C LEU A 256 -9.40 14.37 2.65
N LYS A 257 -9.06 14.02 3.89
CA LYS A 257 -8.27 14.85 4.82
C LYS A 257 -6.78 14.57 4.72
N GLU A 258 -6.41 13.29 4.62
CA GLU A 258 -5.01 12.88 4.50
C GLU A 258 -4.78 11.85 3.41
N ARG A 259 -3.63 11.96 2.76
CA ARG A 259 -3.09 10.94 1.86
C ARG A 259 -1.58 10.87 2.05
N ARG A 260 -1.08 9.70 2.47
CA ARG A 260 0.34 9.48 2.74
C ARG A 260 0.83 8.14 2.23
N PHE A 261 2.12 8.08 1.94
CA PHE A 261 2.86 6.84 1.74
C PHE A 261 3.82 6.60 2.90
N ILE A 262 3.98 5.34 3.26
CA ILE A 262 5.06 4.84 4.10
C ILE A 262 5.79 3.76 3.30
N ILE A 263 7.11 3.82 3.27
CA ILE A 263 7.96 2.92 2.50
C ILE A 263 8.94 2.25 3.46
N GLY A 264 8.97 0.91 3.44
CA GLY A 264 9.95 0.11 4.17
C GLY A 264 11.09 -0.31 3.24
N LEU A 265 12.32 -0.02 3.67
CA LEU A 265 13.54 -0.51 3.05
C LEU A 265 14.24 -1.47 4.02
N LYS A 266 14.72 -2.61 3.55
CA LYS A 266 15.49 -3.56 4.36
C LYS A 266 16.94 -3.62 3.89
N SER A 267 17.85 -4.00 4.78
CA SER A 267 19.20 -4.35 4.34
C SER A 267 19.13 -5.67 3.58
N GLU A 268 19.83 -5.73 2.45
CA GLU A 268 20.30 -7.00 1.90
C GLU A 268 21.26 -7.70 2.89
#